data_AF-A0A7C3TJ91-F1
#
_entry.id   AF-A0A7C3TJ91-F1
#
_cell.length_a   1.000
_cell.length_b   1.000
_cell.length_c   1.000
_cell.angle_alpha   90.00
_cell.angle_beta   90.00
_cell.angle_gamma   90.00
#
_symmetry.space_group_name_H-M   'P 1'
#
loop_
_entity.id
_entity.type
_entity.pdbx_description
1 polymer ?
#
loop_
_entity_poly.entity_id
_entity_poly.type
_entity_poly.pdbx_seq_one_letter_code
_entity_poly.pdbx_strand_id
1 'polypeptide(L)'
;MCNFIDAYLILRRCKEKDLDKVLQIERICFRHPYDYFTFLYFLMRKTDGFYVAEENGRIIGYVILSVGNGKGNIVSIAVLPEFRRKGIGSRLMEESLNFLSKKGRLRRASSESKQ
;
A
#
# COMPACT_ATOMS: atom_id res chain seq x y z
N MET A 1 -33.75 8.37 6.42
CA MET A 1 -33.38 7.18 7.20
C MET A 1 -31.93 6.84 6.87
N CYS A 2 -31.17 6.50 7.91
CA CYS A 2 -29.72 6.22 7.96
C CYS A 2 -28.76 7.40 7.78
N ASN A 3 -28.33 7.95 8.93
CA ASN A 3 -27.10 8.72 9.07
C ASN A 3 -25.91 7.84 8.68
N PHE A 4 -25.25 8.20 7.58
CA PHE A 4 -23.89 7.74 7.28
C PHE A 4 -22.98 8.39 8.33
N ILE A 5 -22.54 7.60 9.31
CA ILE A 5 -21.31 7.95 10.03
C ILE A 5 -20.20 7.62 9.04
N ASP A 6 -19.67 8.63 8.36
CA ASP A 6 -18.62 8.48 7.36
C ASP A 6 -17.47 7.66 7.94
N ALA A 7 -17.20 6.50 7.36
CA ALA A 7 -16.03 5.70 7.72
C ALA A 7 -14.78 6.53 7.43
N TYR A 8 -14.00 6.82 8.47
CA TYR A 8 -12.83 7.68 8.34
C TYR A 8 -11.66 6.88 7.73
N LEU A 9 -11.54 6.94 6.41
CA LEU A 9 -10.48 6.29 5.64
C LEU A 9 -9.28 7.23 5.44
N ILE A 10 -8.17 6.90 6.09
CA ILE A 10 -6.90 7.63 6.05
C ILE A 10 -5.89 6.84 5.22
N LEU A 11 -5.19 7.52 4.32
CA LEU A 11 -3.96 7.01 3.73
C LEU A 11 -2.77 7.67 4.42
N ARG A 12 -1.82 6.86 4.89
CA ARG A 12 -0.63 7.36 5.57
C ARG A 12 0.59 6.47 5.35
N ARG A 13 1.76 6.99 5.71
CA ARG A 13 3.00 6.21 5.76
C ARG A 13 2.85 4.99 6.64
N CYS A 14 3.35 3.86 6.16
CA CYS A 14 3.55 2.67 6.97
C CYS A 14 4.59 2.95 8.06
N LYS A 15 4.35 2.47 9.27
CA LYS A 15 5.28 2.49 10.41
C LYS A 15 5.62 1.06 10.80
N GLU A 16 6.71 0.88 11.54
CA GLU A 16 7.15 -0.43 12.00
C GLU A 16 6.06 -1.18 12.79
N LYS A 17 5.31 -0.48 13.65
CA LYS A 17 4.17 -1.06 14.38
C LYS A 17 3.01 -1.58 13.50
N ASP A 18 2.96 -1.19 12.23
CA ASP A 18 1.92 -1.65 11.30
C ASP A 18 2.33 -2.97 10.61
N LEU A 19 3.60 -3.37 10.68
CA LEU A 19 4.17 -4.43 9.83
C LEU A 19 3.48 -5.78 10.05
N ASP A 20 3.17 -6.13 11.30
CA ASP A 20 2.43 -7.35 11.62
C ASP A 20 1.06 -7.40 10.94
N LYS A 21 0.34 -6.27 10.94
CA LYS A 21 -0.97 -6.15 10.29
C LYS A 21 -0.86 -6.19 8.78
N VAL A 22 0.14 -5.50 8.22
CA VAL A 22 0.41 -5.53 6.78
C VAL A 22 0.75 -6.95 6.30
N LEU A 23 1.61 -7.68 7.03
CA LEU A 23 1.95 -9.06 6.69
C LEU A 23 0.78 -10.03 6.86
N GLN A 24 -0.15 -9.75 7.80
CA GLN A 24 -1.42 -10.48 7.86
C GLN A 24 -2.25 -10.28 6.59
N ILE A 25 -2.35 -9.04 6.09
CA ILE A 25 -3.07 -8.74 4.84
C ILE A 25 -2.40 -9.42 3.64
N GLU A 26 -1.07 -9.37 3.53
CA GLU A 26 -0.31 -10.05 2.47
C GLU A 26 -0.62 -11.55 2.47
N ARG A 27 -0.56 -12.22 3.63
CA ARG A 27 -0.87 -13.65 3.77
C ARG A 27 -2.32 -14.01 3.42
N ILE A 28 -3.26 -13.12 3.71
CA ILE A 28 -4.68 -13.31 3.36
C ILE A 28 -4.90 -13.14 1.85
N CYS A 29 -4.17 -12.21 1.22
CA CYS A 29 -4.44 -11.81 -0.15
C CYS A 29 -3.65 -12.60 -1.20
N PHE A 30 -2.51 -13.20 -0.83
CA PHE A 30 -1.62 -13.88 -1.77
C PHE A 30 -1.29 -15.30 -1.32
N ARG A 31 -1.29 -16.23 -2.29
CA ARG A 31 -0.90 -17.63 -2.09
C ARG A 31 0.60 -17.78 -1.74
N HIS A 32 1.42 -16.91 -2.30
CA HIS A 32 2.88 -16.91 -2.12
C HIS A 32 3.33 -15.56 -1.55
N PRO A 33 3.05 -15.31 -0.26
CA PRO A 33 3.33 -14.03 0.38
C PRO A 33 4.82 -13.77 0.47
N TYR A 34 5.24 -12.52 0.34
CA TYR A 34 6.59 -12.12 0.72
C TYR A 34 6.83 -12.30 2.23
N ASP A 35 8.11 -12.46 2.60
CA ASP A 35 8.52 -12.61 3.98
C ASP A 35 8.60 -11.28 4.75
N TYR A 36 8.76 -11.38 6.06
CA TYR A 36 8.90 -10.23 6.95
C TYR A 36 10.08 -9.33 6.54
N PHE A 37 11.23 -9.92 6.17
CA PHE A 37 12.44 -9.18 5.85
C PHE A 37 12.29 -8.32 4.60
N THR A 38 11.53 -8.78 3.60
CA THR A 38 11.20 -8.00 2.40
C THR A 38 10.47 -6.71 2.78
N PHE A 39 9.44 -6.82 3.63
CA PHE A 39 8.66 -5.67 4.10
C PHE A 39 9.50 -4.72 4.97
N LEU A 40 10.28 -5.28 5.90
CA LEU A 40 11.18 -4.51 6.75
C LEU A 40 12.23 -3.76 5.91
N TYR A 41 12.81 -4.41 4.90
CA TYR A 41 13.75 -3.79 3.96
C TYR A 41 13.17 -2.54 3.30
N PHE A 42 11.95 -2.62 2.77
CA PHE A 42 11.29 -1.46 2.15
C PHE A 42 10.98 -0.35 3.16
N LEU A 43 10.53 -0.72 4.37
CA LEU A 43 10.30 0.23 5.45
C LEU A 43 11.60 0.96 5.86
N MET A 44 12.68 0.22 6.06
CA MET A 44 13.98 0.74 6.53
C MET A 44 14.70 1.60 5.49
N ARG A 45 14.56 1.27 4.21
CA ARG A 45 15.08 2.12 3.12
C ARG A 45 14.44 3.50 3.08
N LYS A 46 13.43 3.75 3.95
CA LYS A 46 12.57 4.91 3.91
C LYS A 46 12.11 5.12 2.48
N THR A 47 11.77 4.02 1.79
CA THR A 47 11.23 4.15 0.45
C THR A 47 9.97 4.96 0.62
N ASP A 48 10.00 6.12 0.01
CA ASP A 48 8.89 7.04 0.08
C ASP A 48 7.64 6.51 -0.67
N GLY A 49 7.55 5.21 -0.91
CA GLY A 49 6.45 4.53 -1.58
C GLY A 49 5.69 3.54 -0.71
N PHE A 50 5.96 3.44 0.60
CA PHE A 50 5.24 2.50 1.48
C PHE A 50 4.10 3.21 2.24
N TYR A 51 2.86 2.90 1.86
CA TYR A 51 1.64 3.45 2.44
C TYR A 51 0.69 2.37 2.94
N VAL A 52 -0.12 2.72 3.93
CA VAL A 52 -1.22 1.91 4.45
C VAL A 52 -2.54 2.66 4.31
N ALA A 53 -3.61 1.91 4.10
CA ALA A 53 -4.99 2.36 4.22
C ALA A 53 -5.52 1.96 5.60
N GLU A 54 -5.95 2.95 6.38
CA GLU A 54 -6.50 2.79 7.72
C GLU A 54 -7.94 3.26 7.74
N GLU A 55 -8.88 2.40 8.13
CA GLU A 55 -10.28 2.75 8.34
C GLU A 55 -10.62 2.52 9.80
N ASN A 56 -11.08 3.57 10.49
CA ASN A 56 -11.48 3.51 11.91
C ASN A 56 -10.40 2.84 12.82
N GLY A 57 -9.13 3.16 12.63
CA GLY A 57 -8.01 2.61 13.40
C GLY A 57 -7.51 1.24 12.94
N ARG A 58 -8.16 0.59 11.96
CA ARG A 58 -7.77 -0.71 11.43
C ARG A 58 -7.03 -0.56 10.11
N ILE A 59 -5.84 -1.16 10.00
CA ILE A 59 -5.17 -1.31 8.71
C ILE A 59 -5.95 -2.32 7.86
N ILE A 60 -6.40 -1.87 6.69
CA ILE A 60 -7.24 -2.64 5.77
C ILE A 60 -6.61 -2.84 4.39
N GLY A 61 -5.51 -2.16 4.12
CA GLY A 61 -4.74 -2.34 2.89
C GLY A 61 -3.39 -1.63 2.94
N TYR A 62 -2.55 -1.89 1.95
CA TYR A 62 -1.24 -1.25 1.81
C TYR A 62 -0.78 -1.25 0.36
N VAL A 63 0.25 -0.47 0.09
CA VAL A 63 1.03 -0.48 -1.15
C VAL A 63 2.50 -0.27 -0.84
N ILE A 64 3.35 -1.02 -1.53
CA ILE A 64 4.80 -0.84 -1.53
C ILE A 64 5.21 -0.45 -2.95
N LEU A 65 5.70 0.76 -3.09
CA LEU A 65 6.36 1.24 -4.30
C LEU A 65 7.88 1.31 -4.06
N SER A 66 8.63 0.65 -4.95
CA SER A 66 10.08 0.76 -5.04
C SER A 66 10.46 1.80 -6.10
N VAL A 67 11.43 2.66 -5.82
CA VAL A 67 11.92 3.68 -6.76
C VAL A 67 13.39 3.47 -7.02
N GLY A 68 13.75 3.31 -8.29
CA GLY A 68 15.14 3.13 -8.74
C GLY A 68 15.31 3.58 -10.18
N ASN A 69 16.47 4.14 -10.53
CA ASN A 69 16.82 4.55 -11.90
C ASN A 69 15.75 5.44 -12.59
N GLY A 70 15.09 6.32 -11.83
CA GLY A 70 14.01 7.18 -12.35
C GLY A 70 12.74 6.42 -12.77
N LYS A 71 12.50 5.24 -12.19
CA LYS A 71 11.30 4.42 -12.41
C LYS A 71 10.71 4.00 -11.08
N GLY A 72 9.38 3.96 -11.02
CA GLY A 72 8.62 3.45 -9.88
C GLY A 72 7.99 2.12 -10.22
N ASN A 73 8.22 1.10 -9.38
CA ASN A 73 7.66 -0.24 -9.54
C ASN A 73 6.83 -0.60 -8.31
N ILE A 74 5.57 -0.98 -8.51
CA ILE A 74 4.75 -1.52 -7.43
C ILE A 74 5.24 -2.92 -7.12
N VAL A 75 5.70 -3.12 -5.88
CA VAL A 75 6.23 -4.40 -5.38
C VAL A 75 5.09 -5.29 -4.88
N SER A 76 4.19 -4.71 -4.08
CA SER A 76 2.99 -5.39 -3.59
C SER A 76 1.93 -4.35 -3.25
N ILE A 77 0.68 -4.67 -3.56
CA ILE A 77 -0.50 -3.87 -3.21
C ILE A 77 -1.63 -4.82 -2.85
N ALA A 78 -2.25 -4.62 -1.70
CA ALA A 78 -3.37 -5.45 -1.27
C ALA A 78 -4.37 -4.67 -0.43
N VAL A 79 -5.62 -5.11 -0.53
CA VAL A 79 -6.73 -4.68 0.31
C VAL A 79 -7.45 -5.93 0.78
N LEU A 80 -7.76 -5.98 2.07
CA LEU A 80 -8.53 -7.06 2.68
C LEU A 80 -9.81 -7.35 1.88
N PRO A 81 -10.17 -8.63 1.64
CA PRO A 81 -11.31 -9.00 0.79
C PRO A 81 -12.61 -8.24 1.10
N GLU A 82 -12.94 -8.09 2.38
CA GLU A 82 -14.16 -7.44 2.86
C GLU A 82 -14.19 -5.90 2.66
N PHE A 83 -13.05 -5.30 2.28
CA PHE A 83 -12.91 -3.87 1.97
C PHE A 83 -12.65 -3.60 0.47
N ARG A 84 -12.68 -4.63 -0.39
CA ARG A 84 -12.49 -4.48 -1.85
C ARG A 84 -13.70 -3.83 -2.52
N ARG A 85 -13.50 -3.40 -3.78
CA ARG A 85 -14.53 -2.73 -4.63
C ARG A 85 -15.08 -1.42 -4.07
N LYS A 86 -14.40 -0.84 -3.07
CA LYS A 86 -14.69 0.49 -2.47
C LYS A 86 -13.70 1.58 -2.91
N GLY A 87 -12.91 1.36 -3.96
CA GLY A 87 -11.92 2.33 -4.48
C GLY A 87 -10.61 2.45 -3.68
N ILE A 88 -10.42 1.69 -2.61
CA ILE A 88 -9.27 1.80 -1.69
C ILE A 88 -7.94 1.49 -2.39
N GLY A 89 -7.89 0.43 -3.19
CA GLY A 89 -6.69 0.09 -3.97
C GLY A 89 -6.31 1.18 -4.98
N SER A 90 -7.31 1.81 -5.62
CA SER A 90 -7.09 2.93 -6.53
C SER A 90 -6.48 4.13 -5.80
N ARG A 91 -7.01 4.48 -4.61
CA ARG A 91 -6.45 5.57 -3.80
C ARG A 91 -5.01 5.29 -3.33
N LEU A 92 -4.70 4.05 -2.95
CA LEU A 92 -3.33 3.63 -2.61
C LEU A 92 -2.36 3.77 -3.80
N MET A 93 -2.80 3.35 -5.00
CA MET A 93 -2.03 3.51 -6.23
C MET A 93 -1.82 4.99 -6.57
N GLU A 94 -2.87 5.80 -6.48
CA GLU A 94 -2.80 7.24 -6.74
C GLU A 94 -1.81 7.94 -5.81
N GLU A 95 -1.82 7.64 -4.50
CA GLU A 95 -0.83 8.18 -3.57
C GLU A 95 0.61 7.80 -3.94
N SER A 96 0.81 6.57 -4.42
CA SER A 96 2.13 6.11 -4.88
C SER A 96 2.59 6.88 -6.12
N LEU A 97 1.69 7.17 -7.06
CA LEU A 97 1.99 7.93 -8.27
C LEU A 97 2.22 9.42 -7.97
N ASN A 98 1.39 10.02 -7.11
CA ASN A 98 1.53 11.39 -6.65
C ASN A 98 2.87 11.61 -5.96
N PHE A 99 3.30 10.63 -5.16
CA PHE A 99 4.61 10.64 -4.55
C PHE A 99 5.76 10.70 -5.59
N LEU A 100 5.69 9.89 -6.66
CA LEU A 100 6.70 9.89 -7.72
C LEU A 100 6.73 11.19 -8.53
N SER A 101 5.55 11.75 -8.83
CA SER A 101 5.40 13.00 -9.57
C SER A 101 6.09 14.15 -8.85
N LYS A 102 5.86 14.29 -7.53
CA LYS A 102 6.49 15.33 -6.70
C LYS A 102 8.01 15.25 -6.64
N LYS A 103 8.61 14.07 -6.86
CA LYS A 103 10.07 13.92 -6.92
C LYS A 103 10.68 14.17 -8.30
N GLY A 104 9.88 14.54 -9.31
CA GLY A 104 10.37 14.78 -10.68
C GLY A 104 10.92 13.52 -11.36
N ARG A 105 10.48 12.32 -10.92
CA ARG A 105 11.09 11.03 -11.29
C ARG A 105 10.22 10.14 -12.18
N LEU A 106 9.09 10.63 -12.72
CA LEU A 106 8.19 9.75 -13.48
C LEU A 106 8.51 9.76 -14.99
N ARG A 107 9.00 8.63 -15.50
CA ARG A 107 8.95 8.29 -16.93
C ARG A 107 7.92 7.20 -17.25
N ARG A 108 7.69 6.22 -16.37
CA ARG A 108 6.68 5.14 -16.43
C ARG A 108 6.48 4.51 -15.03
N ALA A 109 5.30 3.95 -14.76
CA ALA A 109 5.03 3.07 -13.61
C ALA A 109 4.60 1.69 -14.11
N SER A 110 5.09 0.62 -13.49
CA SER A 110 4.68 -0.76 -13.80
C SER A 110 4.25 -1.49 -12.54
N SER A 111 3.21 -2.30 -12.67
CA SER A 111 2.76 -3.25 -11.65
C SER A 111 2.98 -4.66 -12.17
N GLU A 112 3.74 -5.46 -11.44
CA GLU A 112 3.74 -6.91 -11.65
C GLU A 112 2.63 -7.51 -10.78
N SER A 113 1.64 -8.13 -11.43
CA SER A 113 0.59 -8.85 -10.72
C SER A 113 1.16 -10.22 -10.34
N LYS A 114 1.40 -10.44 -9.05
CA LYS A 114 1.56 -11.80 -8.54
C LYS A 114 0.19 -12.49 -8.57
N GLN A 115 0.04 -13.45 -9.47
CA GLN A 115 -1.08 -14.41 -9.44
C GLN A 115 -0.96 -15.31 -8.21
#